data_AF-A0A7Y2BLU3-F1
#
_entry.id   AF-A0A7Y2BLU3-F1
#
_cell.length_a   1.000
_cell.length_b   1.000
_cell.length_c   1.000
_cell.angle_alpha   90.00
_cell.angle_beta   90.00
_cell.angle_gamma   90.00
#
_symmetry.space_group_name_H-M   'P 1'
#
loop_
_entity.id
_entity.type
_entity.pdbx_description
1 polymer ?
#
loop_
_entity_poly.entity_id
_entity_poly.type
_entity_poly.pdbx_seq_one_letter_code
_entity_poly.pdbx_strand_id
1 'polypeptide(L)'
;DYWARTSACHVLEDIETPTLFIAAERDPMVPIDTVRPWLQNATSLRRIVTQRGGHVGFPQHLDLGLGFGGTVEDQILRWMLAPT
;
A
#
# COMPACT_ATOMS: atom_id res chain seq x y z
N ASP A 1 6.87 24.52 5.10
CA ASP A 1 7.93 23.50 5.23
C ASP A 1 7.42 22.24 5.95
N TYR A 2 6.46 22.36 6.88
CA TYR A 2 5.91 21.29 7.70
C TYR A 2 5.72 19.97 6.95
N TRP A 3 4.82 19.91 5.95
CA TRP A 3 4.52 18.68 5.21
C TRP A 3 5.72 18.06 4.50
N ALA A 4 6.65 18.87 3.98
CA ALA A 4 7.87 18.36 3.36
C ALA A 4 8.78 17.64 4.37
N ARG A 5 8.75 18.08 5.64
CA ARG A 5 9.60 17.55 6.71
C ARG A 5 8.92 16.43 7.50
N THR A 6 7.60 16.44 7.59
CA THR A 6 6.84 15.54 8.47
C THR A 6 6.11 14.44 7.73
N SER A 7 5.86 14.57 6.42
CA SER A 7 5.24 13.49 5.64
C SER A 7 6.26 12.42 5.27
N ALA A 8 5.88 11.16 5.41
CA ALA A 8 6.75 10.01 5.12
C ALA A 8 7.05 9.80 3.62
N CYS A 9 6.38 10.54 2.72
CA CYS A 9 6.49 10.33 1.29
C CYS A 9 7.93 10.46 0.75
N HIS A 10 8.74 11.36 1.33
CA HIS A 10 10.10 11.63 0.88
C HIS A 10 11.12 10.54 1.20
N VAL A 11 10.79 9.59 2.10
CA VAL A 11 11.67 8.47 2.46
C VAL A 11 11.23 7.13 1.87
N LEU A 12 10.17 7.12 1.03
CA LEU A 12 9.67 5.87 0.46
C LEU A 12 10.69 5.17 -0.45
N GLU A 13 11.57 5.93 -1.11
CA GLU A 13 12.64 5.38 -1.95
C GLU A 13 13.78 4.75 -1.16
N ASP A 14 13.94 5.12 0.12
CA ASP A 14 14.98 4.59 1.02
C ASP A 14 14.57 3.25 1.68
N ILE A 15 13.36 2.75 1.41
CA ILE A 15 12.91 1.47 1.97
C ILE A 15 13.70 0.34 1.32
N GLU A 16 14.52 -0.37 2.09
CA GLU A 16 15.29 -1.54 1.59
C GLU A 16 14.57 -2.87 1.83
N THR A 17 13.76 -2.94 2.89
CA THR A 17 13.00 -4.15 3.22
C THR A 17 11.84 -4.34 2.23
N PRO A 18 11.65 -5.54 1.64
CA PRO A 18 10.49 -5.82 0.81
C PRO A 18 9.20 -5.42 1.52
N THR A 19 8.46 -4.48 0.93
CA THR A 19 7.31 -3.84 1.57
C THR A 19 6.08 -3.93 0.69
N LEU A 20 4.96 -4.34 1.28
CA LEU A 20 3.66 -4.32 0.63
C LEU A 20 2.94 -3.01 0.97
N PHE A 21 2.70 -2.19 -0.06
CA PHE A 21 1.93 -0.96 0.05
C PHE A 21 0.53 -1.18 -0.53
N ILE A 22 -0.51 -1.00 0.29
CA ILE A 22 -1.91 -1.12 -0.12
C ILE A 22 -2.62 0.20 0.20
N ALA A 23 -3.25 0.79 -0.80
CA ALA A 23 -4.08 1.98 -0.66
C ALA A 23 -5.37 1.84 -1.46
N ALA A 24 -6.37 2.66 -1.15
CA ALA A 24 -7.59 2.74 -1.94
C ALA A 24 -7.68 4.08 -2.69
N GLU A 25 -8.18 4.07 -3.92
CA GLU A 25 -8.38 5.30 -4.71
C GLU A 25 -9.30 6.31 -4.02
N ARG A 26 -10.25 5.82 -3.20
CA ARG A 26 -11.29 6.61 -2.54
C ARG A 26 -11.06 6.78 -1.04
N ASP A 27 -9.81 6.65 -0.58
CA ASP A 27 -9.47 6.95 0.81
C ASP A 27 -9.68 8.45 1.10
N PRO A 28 -10.57 8.83 2.05
CA PRO A 28 -10.87 10.24 2.32
C PRO A 28 -9.78 10.96 3.13
N MET A 29 -8.85 10.21 3.73
CA MET A 29 -7.78 10.73 4.60
C MET A 29 -6.45 10.83 3.85
N VAL A 30 -6.17 9.88 2.96
CA VAL A 30 -4.95 9.84 2.16
C VAL A 30 -5.30 9.76 0.67
N PRO A 31 -5.56 10.91 0.01
CA PRO A 31 -5.87 10.91 -1.41
C PRO A 31 -4.71 10.33 -2.21
N ILE A 32 -4.98 9.33 -3.05
CA ILE A 32 -3.93 8.56 -3.73
C ILE A 32 -2.99 9.42 -4.57
N ASP A 33 -3.50 10.50 -5.16
CA ASP A 33 -2.71 11.39 -6.02
C ASP A 33 -1.66 12.19 -5.25
N THR A 34 -1.77 12.28 -3.92
CA THR A 34 -0.72 12.86 -3.06
C THR A 34 0.45 11.92 -2.83
N VAL A 35 0.25 10.61 -2.99
CA VAL A 35 1.24 9.55 -2.72
C VAL A 35 1.84 9.02 -4.03
N ARG A 36 1.04 8.94 -5.10
CA ARG A 36 1.40 8.34 -6.39
C ARG A 36 2.74 8.82 -6.97
N PRO A 37 3.10 10.13 -6.92
CA PRO A 37 4.39 10.59 -7.44
C PRO A 37 5.59 9.96 -6.71
N TRP A 38 5.47 9.76 -5.41
CA TRP A 38 6.55 9.25 -4.55
C TRP A 38 6.73 7.73 -4.69
N LEU A 39 5.64 7.02 -5.00
CA LEU A 39 5.69 5.57 -5.22
C LEU A 39 6.48 5.18 -6.46
N GLN A 40 6.72 6.09 -7.42
CA GLN A 40 7.41 5.76 -8.67
C GLN A 40 8.87 5.38 -8.44
N ASN A 41 9.54 6.02 -7.48
CA ASN A 41 10.95 5.79 -7.17
C ASN A 41 11.19 4.64 -6.18
N ALA A 42 10.16 4.23 -5.45
CA ALA A 42 10.25 3.21 -4.41
C ALA A 42 10.19 1.79 -5.00
N THR A 43 11.32 1.27 -5.49
CA THR A 43 11.39 0.01 -6.27
C THR A 43 11.18 -1.25 -5.45
N SER A 44 11.48 -1.21 -4.15
CA SER A 44 11.29 -2.29 -3.18
C SER A 44 9.82 -2.49 -2.76
N LEU A 45 8.93 -1.58 -3.16
CA LEU A 45 7.52 -1.62 -2.81
C LEU A 45 6.71 -2.40 -3.84
N ARG A 46 6.03 -3.46 -3.38
CA ARG A 46 4.88 -4.01 -4.10
C ARG A 46 3.68 -3.11 -3.84
N ARG A 47 3.22 -2.42 -4.88
CA ARG A 47 2.18 -1.38 -4.79
C ARG A 47 0.85 -1.94 -5.30
N ILE A 48 -0.19 -1.83 -4.48
CA ILE A 48 -1.54 -2.23 -4.83
C ILE A 48 -2.46 -1.05 -4.52
N VAL A 49 -3.14 -0.56 -5.54
CA VAL A 49 -4.15 0.49 -5.40
C VAL A 49 -5.50 -0.09 -5.77
N THR A 50 -6.41 -0.12 -4.81
CA THR A 50 -7.71 -0.76 -4.94
C THR A 50 -8.78 0.29 -5.25
N GLN A 51 -9.77 -0.06 -6.08
CA GLN A 51 -10.90 0.84 -6.36
C GLN A 51 -11.87 0.94 -5.18
N ARG A 52 -11.84 -0.03 -4.26
CA ARG A 52 -12.74 -0.17 -3.11
C ARG A 52 -11.95 -0.36 -1.82
N GLY A 53 -12.52 0.09 -0.71
CA GLY A 53 -11.87 0.17 0.60
C GLY A 53 -11.51 1.61 0.95
N GLY A 54 -10.61 1.78 1.91
CA GLY A 54 -10.11 3.09 2.32
C GLY A 54 -9.65 3.06 3.77
N HIS A 55 -9.64 4.24 4.37
CA HIS A 55 -8.98 4.51 5.64
C HIS A 55 -9.35 3.55 6.78
N VAL A 56 -10.63 3.17 6.86
CA VAL A 56 -11.17 2.37 7.97
C VAL A 56 -11.23 0.87 7.68
N GLY A 57 -10.83 0.46 6.48
CA GLY A 57 -10.79 -0.95 6.10
C GLY A 57 -11.11 -1.23 4.64
N PHE A 58 -10.92 -2.49 4.27
CA PHE A 58 -11.20 -3.02 2.95
C PHE A 58 -12.40 -3.96 2.98
N PRO A 59 -13.13 -4.13 1.86
CA PRO A 59 -14.20 -5.12 1.79
C PRO A 59 -13.71 -6.54 2.09
N GLN A 60 -14.53 -7.35 2.77
CA GLN A 60 -14.19 -8.73 3.13
C GLN A 60 -13.77 -9.59 1.93
N HIS A 61 -14.33 -9.33 0.75
CA HIS A 61 -14.05 -10.07 -0.49
C HIS A 61 -13.37 -9.14 -1.51
N LEU A 62 -12.17 -8.68 -1.17
CA LEU A 62 -11.31 -7.92 -2.06
C LEU A 62 -10.08 -8.76 -2.41
N ASP A 63 -9.87 -9.00 -3.69
CA ASP A 63 -8.65 -9.62 -4.21
C ASP A 63 -7.57 -8.54 -4.35
N LEU A 64 -6.43 -8.75 -3.70
CA LEU A 64 -5.25 -7.88 -3.80
C LEU A 64 -4.36 -8.22 -5.01
N GLY A 65 -4.69 -9.28 -5.77
CA GLY A 65 -3.85 -9.76 -6.87
C GLY A 65 -2.53 -10.36 -6.37
N LEU A 66 -2.51 -10.86 -5.14
CA LEU A 66 -1.36 -11.53 -4.53
C LEU A 66 -1.28 -13.02 -4.87
N GLY A 67 -2.32 -13.58 -5.52
CA GLY A 67 -2.41 -15.00 -5.85
C GLY A 67 -2.91 -15.87 -4.69
N PHE A 68 -3.40 -15.24 -3.62
CA PHE A 68 -3.96 -15.91 -2.45
C PHE A 68 -5.47 -15.63 -2.36
N GLY A 69 -6.24 -16.64 -1.96
CA GLY A 69 -7.65 -16.44 -1.60
C GLY A 69 -7.81 -16.13 -0.11
N GLY A 70 -9.01 -15.70 0.27
CA GLY A 70 -9.37 -15.37 1.67
C GLY A 70 -9.68 -13.89 1.86
N THR A 71 -9.67 -13.45 3.11
CA THR A 71 -9.81 -12.02 3.42
C THR A 71 -8.57 -11.24 3.00
N VAL A 72 -8.62 -9.92 3.08
CA VAL A 72 -7.45 -9.05 2.84
C VAL A 72 -6.32 -9.40 3.81
N GLU A 73 -6.64 -9.64 5.08
CA GLU A 73 -5.69 -10.03 6.11
C GLU A 73 -5.05 -11.39 5.81
N ASP A 74 -5.83 -12.39 5.37
CA ASP A 74 -5.30 -13.70 4.97
C ASP A 74 -4.26 -13.56 3.83
N GLN A 75 -4.58 -12.74 2.84
CA GLN A 75 -3.71 -12.49 1.69
C GLN A 75 -2.41 -11.78 2.11
N ILE A 76 -2.49 -10.80 3.02
CA ILE A 76 -1.32 -10.09 3.58
C ILE A 76 -0.44 -11.05 4.37
N LEU A 77 -1.02 -11.84 5.28
CA LEU A 77 -0.27 -12.79 6.10
C LEU A 77 0.47 -13.82 5.23
N ARG A 78 -0.18 -14.33 4.18
CA ARG A 78 0.45 -15.26 3.23
C ARG A 78 1.58 -14.60 2.43
N TRP A 79 1.42 -13.34 2.04
CA TRP A 79 2.49 -12.59 1.40
C TRP A 79 3.70 -12.43 2.33
N MET A 80 3.48 -12.12 3.61
CA MET A 80 4.56 -11.99 4.61
C MET A 80 5.28 -13.31 4.89
N LEU A 81 4.58 -14.44 4.82
CA LEU A 81 5.14 -15.78 5.03
C LEU A 81 5.80 -16.36 3.78
N ALA A 82 5.60 -15.74 2.61
CA ALA A 82 6.22 -16.21 1.38
C ALA A 82 7.74 -16.03 1.43
N PRO A 83 8.52 -16.97 0.87
CA PRO A 83 9.96 -16.79 0.72
C PRO A 83 10.26 -15.52 -0.07
N THR A 84 11.24 -14.74 0.42
CA THR A 84 11.73 -13.51 -0.22
C THR A 84 12.77 -13.81 -1.28
#